data_AF-A0A3R7L441-F1
#
_entry.id   AF-A0A3R7L441-F1
#
_cell.length_a   1.000
_cell.length_b   1.000
_cell.length_c   1.000
_cell.angle_alpha   90.00
_cell.angle_beta   90.00
_cell.angle_gamma   90.00
#
_symmetry.space_group_name_H-M   'P 1'
#
loop_
_entity.id
_entity.type
_entity.pdbx_description
1 polymer ?
#
loop_
_entity_poly.entity_id
_entity_poly.type
_entity_poly.pdbx_seq_one_letter_code
_entity_poly.pdbx_strand_id
1 'polypeptide(L)'
;MARRPSRCYRFCKNKPFPKSRFCRGVPDPKIRNFDIGRRRATVDEFPVCIHVVSRELEQISSEALEAARIQANKYMVKRANKEVFHMRIRAHPFHVLRINK
;
A
#
# COMPACT_ATOMS: atom_id res chain seq x y z
N MET A 1 -19.23 -3.97 -10.35
CA MET A 1 -19.32 -2.60 -10.86
C MET A 1 -17.93 -2.16 -11.28
N ALA A 2 -17.78 -1.61 -12.49
CA ALA A 2 -16.47 -1.19 -12.97
C ALA A 2 -15.90 -0.05 -12.11
N ARG A 3 -14.61 -0.12 -11.82
CA ARG A 3 -13.92 0.87 -10.97
C ARG A 3 -13.67 2.14 -11.77
N ARG A 4 -13.89 3.32 -11.15
CA ARG A 4 -13.52 4.59 -11.79
C ARG A 4 -12.00 4.66 -12.00
N PRO A 5 -11.52 5.28 -13.10
CA PRO A 5 -10.09 5.49 -13.31
C PRO A 5 -9.45 6.31 -12.17
N SER A 6 -8.23 5.95 -11.78
CA SER A 6 -7.53 6.59 -10.65
C SER A 6 -7.29 8.09 -10.82
N ARG A 7 -7.31 8.61 -12.07
CA ARG A 7 -7.22 10.06 -12.34
C ARG A 7 -8.27 10.88 -11.58
N CYS A 8 -9.44 10.32 -11.30
CA CYS A 8 -10.50 10.99 -10.56
C CYS A 8 -10.17 11.24 -9.08
N TYR A 9 -9.23 10.46 -8.53
CA TYR A 9 -8.90 10.46 -7.09
C TYR A 9 -7.42 10.76 -6.83
N ARG A 10 -6.62 11.13 -7.84
CA ARG A 10 -5.16 11.34 -7.70
C ARG A 10 -4.83 12.39 -6.64
N PHE A 11 -5.58 13.49 -6.58
CA PHE A 11 -5.25 14.63 -5.73
C PHE A 11 -5.99 14.62 -4.39
N CYS A 12 -5.28 15.00 -3.32
CA CYS A 12 -5.81 15.17 -1.96
C CYS A 12 -6.68 16.43 -1.82
N LYS A 13 -7.89 16.42 -2.38
CA LYS A 13 -8.78 17.61 -2.40
C LYS A 13 -9.71 17.77 -1.19
N ASN A 14 -10.08 16.66 -0.55
CA ASN A 14 -11.10 16.64 0.51
C ASN A 14 -10.45 16.44 1.89
N LYS A 15 -11.17 16.83 2.94
CA LYS A 15 -10.81 16.45 4.32
C LYS A 15 -10.74 14.92 4.46
N PRO A 16 -9.85 14.38 5.31
CA PRO A 16 -9.76 12.94 5.55
C PRO A 16 -11.10 12.33 5.95
N PHE A 17 -11.47 11.22 5.30
CA PHE A 17 -12.74 10.51 5.55
C PHE A 17 -12.45 9.03 5.86
N PRO A 18 -12.12 8.70 7.11
CA PRO A 18 -11.79 7.33 7.48
C PRO A 18 -13.03 6.46 7.77
N LYS A 19 -12.86 5.14 7.64
CA LYS A 19 -13.81 4.14 8.16
C LYS A 19 -14.03 4.42 9.64
N SER A 20 -15.28 4.69 10.03
CA SER A 20 -15.61 5.18 11.37
C SER A 20 -17.07 4.88 11.72
N ARG A 21 -17.50 5.20 12.95
CA ARG A 21 -18.92 5.06 13.36
C ARG A 21 -19.90 5.86 12.48
N PHE A 22 -19.41 6.91 11.82
CA PHE A 22 -20.14 7.77 10.91
C PHE A 22 -20.03 7.35 9.44
N CYS A 23 -18.96 6.63 9.08
CA CYS A 23 -18.73 6.09 7.74
C CYS A 23 -18.82 4.56 7.77
N ARG A 24 -20.05 4.05 7.60
CA ARG A 24 -20.39 2.62 7.66
C ARG A 24 -20.47 2.01 6.25
N GLY A 25 -20.38 0.68 6.15
CA GLY A 25 -20.45 -0.04 4.86
C GLY A 25 -19.21 0.16 3.97
N VAL A 26 -18.10 0.61 4.55
CA VAL A 26 -16.84 0.81 3.82
C VAL A 26 -16.23 -0.54 3.45
N PRO A 27 -15.90 -0.77 2.16
CA PRO A 27 -15.24 -2.00 1.74
C PRO A 27 -13.83 -2.08 2.34
N ASP A 28 -13.37 -3.30 2.60
CA ASP A 28 -12.01 -3.51 3.10
C ASP A 28 -10.96 -3.24 2.00
N PRO A 29 -9.78 -2.71 2.37
CA PRO A 29 -8.74 -2.41 1.41
C PRO A 29 -8.20 -3.68 0.73
N LYS A 30 -7.74 -3.53 -0.51
CA LYS A 30 -7.20 -4.66 -1.27
C LYS A 30 -5.88 -5.19 -0.69
N ILE A 31 -5.02 -4.29 -0.22
CA ILE A 31 -3.80 -4.64 0.50
C ILE A 31 -4.16 -5.19 1.87
N ARG A 32 -3.73 -6.43 2.15
CA ARG A 32 -3.94 -7.10 3.44
C ARG A 32 -2.65 -7.32 4.21
N ASN A 33 -1.56 -7.58 3.50
CA ASN A 33 -0.26 -7.87 4.10
C ASN A 33 0.68 -6.70 3.85
N PHE A 34 1.14 -6.04 4.91
CA PHE A 34 2.06 -4.91 4.81
C PHE A 34 3.53 -5.34 4.87
N ASP A 35 3.82 -6.43 5.58
CA ASP A 35 5.17 -6.98 5.70
C ASP A 35 5.34 -8.26 4.88
N ILE A 36 6.47 -8.39 4.19
CA ILE A 36 6.85 -9.57 3.40
C ILE A 36 8.34 -9.90 3.57
N GLY A 37 8.74 -11.07 3.09
CA GLY A 37 10.09 -11.59 3.28
C GLY A 37 10.28 -12.19 4.68
N ARG A 38 11.49 -12.09 5.22
CA ARG A 38 11.88 -12.65 6.53
C ARG A 38 11.54 -11.68 7.66
N ARG A 39 10.30 -11.73 8.16
CA ARG A 39 9.80 -10.85 9.25
C ARG A 39 10.41 -11.09 10.63
N ARG A 40 11.01 -12.26 10.84
CA ARG A 40 11.66 -12.66 12.10
C ARG A 40 13.18 -12.42 12.10
N ALA A 41 13.70 -11.79 11.05
CA ALA A 41 15.11 -11.43 11.00
C ALA A 41 15.46 -10.45 12.12
N THR A 42 16.66 -10.58 12.67
CA THR A 42 17.18 -9.63 13.65
C THR A 42 17.70 -8.38 12.95
N VAL A 43 17.89 -7.30 13.71
CA VAL A 43 18.32 -6.00 13.16
C VAL A 43 19.71 -6.10 12.52
N ASP A 44 20.58 -6.98 13.02
CA ASP A 44 21.95 -7.14 12.54
C ASP A 44 22.04 -7.92 11.21
N GLU A 45 21.02 -8.69 10.84
CA GLU A 45 21.01 -9.50 9.61
C GLU A 45 20.84 -8.66 8.34
N PHE A 46 20.23 -7.46 8.43
CA PHE A 46 19.93 -6.60 7.29
C PHE A 46 20.52 -5.18 7.46
N PRO A 47 21.77 -4.94 7.04
CA PRO A 47 22.44 -3.65 7.24
C PRO A 47 21.97 -2.54 6.29
N VAL A 48 21.29 -2.88 5.19
CA VAL A 48 20.90 -1.92 4.14
C VAL A 48 19.40 -1.62 4.20
N CYS A 49 19.05 -0.33 4.16
CA CYS A 49 17.66 0.13 4.10
C CYS A 49 17.42 1.00 2.87
N ILE A 50 16.46 0.59 2.02
CA ILE A 50 16.07 1.33 0.81
C ILE A 50 14.61 1.79 0.97
N HIS A 51 14.35 3.05 0.59
CA HIS A 51 13.02 3.65 0.71
C HIS A 51 12.53 4.16 -0.63
N VAL A 52 11.28 3.83 -0.95
CA VAL A 52 10.52 4.45 -2.04
C VAL A 52 9.74 5.61 -1.45
N VAL A 53 10.06 6.82 -1.90
CA VAL A 53 9.47 8.07 -1.41
C VAL A 53 8.73 8.73 -2.56
N SER A 54 7.45 9.07 -2.36
CA SER A 54 6.73 9.86 -3.36
C SER A 54 7.21 11.32 -3.30
N ARG A 55 7.37 11.91 -4.49
CA ARG A 55 7.75 13.33 -4.65
C ARG A 55 6.54 14.25 -4.84
N GLU A 56 5.34 13.69 -4.94
CA GLU A 56 4.09 14.43 -5.12
C GLU A 56 3.13 14.18 -3.96
N LEU A 57 2.30 15.18 -3.64
CA LEU A 57 1.20 15.02 -2.70
C LEU A 57 -0.01 14.42 -3.41
N GLU A 58 -0.12 13.09 -3.37
CA GLU A 58 -1.15 12.33 -4.06
C GLU A 58 -1.84 11.30 -3.17
N GLN A 59 -3.02 10.84 -3.60
CA GLN A 59 -3.70 9.70 -3.00
C GLN A 59 -3.40 8.43 -3.77
N ILE A 60 -2.68 7.52 -3.12
CA ILE A 60 -2.37 6.20 -3.68
C ILE A 60 -3.48 5.22 -3.28
N SER A 61 -4.10 4.58 -4.28
CA SER A 61 -5.17 3.61 -4.03
C SER A 61 -4.66 2.31 -3.40
N SER A 62 -5.51 1.63 -2.62
CA SER A 62 -5.16 0.35 -1.95
C SER A 62 -4.72 -0.74 -2.94
N GLU A 63 -5.29 -0.71 -4.14
CA GLU A 63 -5.02 -1.63 -5.23
C GLU A 63 -3.68 -1.34 -5.90
N ALA A 64 -3.30 -0.05 -6.00
CA ALA A 64 -1.98 0.33 -6.48
C ALA A 64 -0.89 -0.07 -5.48
N LEU A 65 -1.15 0.08 -4.17
CA LEU A 65 -0.25 -0.40 -3.12
C LEU A 65 -0.07 -1.93 -3.19
N GLU A 66 -1.16 -2.69 -3.36
CA GLU A 66 -1.08 -4.14 -3.48
C GLU A 66 -0.36 -4.58 -4.77
N ALA A 67 -0.61 -3.90 -5.89
CA ALA A 67 0.10 -4.17 -7.14
C ALA A 67 1.61 -3.93 -7.02
N ALA A 68 2.00 -2.78 -6.43
CA ALA A 68 3.40 -2.46 -6.16
C ALA A 68 4.04 -3.50 -5.23
N ARG A 69 3.32 -3.93 -4.18
CA ARG A 69 3.76 -4.98 -3.25
C ARG A 69 4.05 -6.30 -3.97
N ILE A 70 3.10 -6.77 -4.77
CA ILE A 70 3.21 -8.05 -5.48
C ILE A 70 4.40 -8.02 -6.45
N GLN A 71 4.54 -6.92 -7.19
CA GLN A 71 5.61 -6.78 -8.17
C GLN A 71 7.00 -6.74 -7.49
N ALA A 72 7.15 -5.94 -6.44
CA ALA A 72 8.38 -5.87 -5.66
C ALA A 72 8.72 -7.24 -5.05
N ASN A 73 7.74 -7.94 -4.47
CA ASN A 73 7.93 -9.28 -3.93
C ASN A 73 8.38 -10.28 -5.01
N LYS A 74 7.70 -10.31 -6.16
CA LYS A 74 8.03 -11.23 -7.25
C LYS A 74 9.45 -11.02 -7.76
N TYR A 75 9.87 -9.77 -7.88
CA TYR A 75 11.23 -9.42 -8.29
C TYR A 75 12.28 -9.84 -7.26
N MET A 76 12.07 -9.51 -5.99
CA MET A 76 13.02 -9.83 -4.92
C MET A 76 13.13 -11.33 -4.69
N VAL A 77 12.02 -12.07 -4.70
CA VAL A 77 12.04 -13.54 -4.61
C VAL A 77 12.80 -14.17 -5.77
N LYS A 78 12.64 -13.65 -7.00
CA LYS A 78 13.35 -14.17 -8.17
C LYS A 78 14.86 -13.90 -8.14
N ARG A 79 15.29 -12.75 -7.60
CA ARG A 79 16.71 -12.33 -7.67
C ARG A 79 17.53 -12.62 -6.42
N ALA A 80 16.95 -12.47 -5.23
CA ALA A 80 17.69 -12.46 -3.96
C ALA A 80 17.24 -13.55 -2.97
N ASN A 81 16.24 -14.37 -3.32
CA ASN A 81 15.58 -15.33 -2.42
C ASN A 81 14.77 -14.64 -1.30
N LYS A 82 13.74 -15.33 -0.80
CA LYS A 82 12.79 -14.80 0.20
C LYS A 82 13.42 -14.54 1.57
N GLU A 83 14.51 -15.20 1.88
CA GLU A 83 15.16 -15.15 3.20
C GLU A 83 16.11 -13.96 3.38
N VAL A 84 16.50 -13.30 2.28
CA VAL A 84 17.54 -12.26 2.25
C VAL A 84 16.96 -10.85 2.27
N PHE A 85 15.63 -10.69 2.36
CA PHE A 85 15.02 -9.37 2.48
C PHE A 85 13.85 -9.32 3.45
N HIS A 86 13.65 -8.13 4.00
CA HIS A 86 12.44 -7.73 4.70
C HIS A 86 11.90 -6.46 4.04
N MET A 87 10.66 -6.50 3.59
CA MET A 87 10.02 -5.35 2.95
C MET A 87 8.70 -5.04 3.64
N ARG A 88 8.52 -3.76 3.97
CA ARG A 88 7.32 -3.22 4.63
C ARG A 88 6.72 -2.09 3.84
N ILE A 89 5.43 -2.16 3.57
CA ILE A 89 4.65 -1.02 3.10
C ILE A 89 4.29 -0.15 4.30
N ARG A 90 4.79 1.09 4.28
CA ARG A 90 4.55 2.08 5.35
C ARG A 90 3.22 2.82 5.22
N ALA A 91 2.72 2.98 4.00
CA ALA A 91 1.48 3.70 3.73
C ALA A 91 0.25 2.81 3.93
N HIS A 92 -0.71 3.28 4.74
CA HIS A 92 -1.98 2.60 4.97
C HIS A 92 -3.15 3.38 4.32
N PRO A 93 -4.02 2.73 3.54
CA PRO A 93 -5.11 3.39 2.85
C PRO A 93 -6.31 3.62 3.79
N PHE A 94 -6.23 4.66 4.63
CA PHE A 94 -7.31 5.01 5.56
C PHE A 94 -8.42 5.84 4.94
N HIS A 95 -8.10 6.64 3.91
CA HIS A 95 -9.07 7.53 3.26
C HIS A 95 -10.05 6.74 2.40
N VAL A 96 -11.35 6.90 2.67
CA VAL A 96 -12.43 6.25 1.93
C VAL A 96 -12.89 7.16 0.79
N LEU A 97 -12.86 6.62 -0.42
CA LEU A 97 -13.35 7.30 -1.62
C LEU A 97 -14.88 7.22 -1.71
N ARG A 98 -15.50 8.29 -2.19
CA ARG A 98 -16.95 8.35 -2.43
C ARG A 98 -17.24 8.41 -3.93
N ILE A 99 -18.29 7.71 -4.33
CA ILE A 99 -18.84 7.73 -5.68
C ILE A 99 -20.34 8.00 -5.57
N ASN A 100 -20.81 9.07 -6.20
CA ASN A 100 -22.24 9.23 -6.47
C ASN A 100 -22.55 8.47 -7.76
N LYS A 101 -23.56 7.59 -7.71
CA LYS A 101 -23.93 6.74 -8.83
C LYS A 101 -25.18 7.28 -9.50
#